data_AF-A0A949HXN3-F1
#
_entry.id   AF-A0A949HXN3-F1
#
_cell.length_a   1.000
_cell.length_b   1.000
_cell.length_c   1.000
_cell.angle_alpha   90.00
_cell.angle_beta   90.00
_cell.angle_gamma   90.00
#
_symmetry.space_group_name_H-M   'P 1'
#
loop_
_entity.id
_entity.type
_entity.pdbx_description
1 polymer ?
#
loop_
_entity_poly.entity_id
_entity_poly.type
_entity_poly.pdbx_seq_one_letter_code
_entity_poly.pdbx_strand_id
1 'polypeptide(L)'
;MGEKAPAYHTCLPEIARLFPEAGFVIIWRDPIECCRSVAQMAHRDRHFAQPGFMTRTLFGAEILASGVEHLRRDGRRVHEVVYARLLERPESELRRLCEFLGLPFDPAMLDLKSADRRISPGLQQKMIRSTVQGELLSPSFLAKAGRYAALWRERYAHLKLAEALQGASDHAKPGTVEQGIDQVLYFFWQRMDALKRYAFRHTPLWWWAWARQMRDRLQAGAADPNPAERDSSEAAAVAGRNAACGAVNKRPEAESKRAFFGFILVSWIQTYRQGKAWFLSGRDASLPDRPFGLREFLVQFPMIFISGLILAGVAAIDLFTPPDLALTPFYLIPCGMAAFLTNRRWGTVFAIITTLVWSAARMAEQPYLNSHYGLLLWNCVMRFILLEFVVLLFNRIRLEIASLDKDGFRSNTPS
;
A
#
# COMPACT_ATOMS: atom_id res chain seq x y z
N MET A 1 -23.52 -12.21 -26.67
CA MET A 1 -23.51 -11.37 -25.46
C MET A 1 -22.12 -10.75 -25.31
N GLY A 2 -22.03 -9.49 -24.89
CA GLY A 2 -20.76 -8.81 -24.66
C GLY A 2 -20.78 -8.10 -23.32
N GLU A 3 -19.66 -8.12 -22.61
CA GLU A 3 -19.51 -7.53 -21.28
C GLU A 3 -18.27 -6.62 -21.26
N LYS A 4 -18.35 -5.50 -20.55
CA LYS A 4 -17.24 -4.55 -20.44
C LYS A 4 -17.14 -4.05 -19.00
N ALA A 5 -16.14 -4.55 -18.28
CA ALA A 5 -15.74 -3.99 -16.99
C ALA A 5 -14.32 -3.41 -17.08
N PRO A 6 -14.08 -2.17 -16.60
CA PRO A 6 -12.75 -1.58 -16.59
C PRO A 6 -11.69 -2.44 -15.87
N ALA A 7 -12.09 -3.27 -14.91
CA ALA A 7 -11.18 -4.10 -14.11
C ALA A 7 -10.62 -5.33 -14.85
N TYR A 8 -11.20 -5.71 -16.00
CA TYR A 8 -10.83 -6.95 -16.69
C TYR A 8 -9.39 -7.02 -17.18
N HIS A 9 -8.73 -5.88 -17.39
CA HIS A 9 -7.31 -5.85 -17.74
C HIS A 9 -6.42 -6.60 -16.74
N THR A 10 -6.83 -6.71 -15.47
CA THR A 10 -6.06 -7.42 -14.44
C THR A 10 -6.27 -8.94 -14.39
N CYS A 11 -7.34 -9.47 -15.00
CA CYS A 11 -7.73 -10.88 -14.90
C CYS A 11 -8.02 -11.52 -16.26
N LEU A 12 -7.47 -10.98 -17.36
CA LEU A 12 -7.64 -11.53 -18.71
C LEU A 12 -7.38 -13.04 -18.81
N PRO A 13 -6.29 -13.60 -18.25
CA PRO A 13 -6.03 -15.04 -18.33
C PRO A 13 -7.09 -15.88 -17.60
N GLU A 14 -7.64 -15.38 -16.49
CA GLU A 14 -8.70 -16.07 -15.74
C GLU A 14 -10.00 -16.08 -16.54
N ILE A 15 -10.35 -14.95 -17.16
CA ILE A 15 -11.54 -14.85 -18.03
C ILE A 15 -11.42 -15.82 -19.21
N ALA A 16 -10.25 -15.93 -19.83
CA ALA A 16 -10.01 -16.85 -20.94
C ALA A 16 -10.10 -18.33 -20.55
N ARG A 17 -9.79 -18.66 -19.29
CA ARG A 17 -10.00 -20.02 -18.76
C ARG A 17 -11.48 -20.32 -18.52
N LEU A 18 -12.23 -19.33 -18.01
CA LEU A 18 -13.67 -19.49 -17.73
C LEU A 18 -14.51 -19.49 -19.00
N PHE A 19 -14.10 -18.76 -20.04
CA PHE A 19 -14.82 -18.65 -21.31
C PHE A 19 -13.89 -18.98 -22.49
N PRO A 20 -13.69 -20.28 -22.80
CA PRO A 20 -12.73 -20.71 -23.82
C PRO A 20 -13.02 -20.19 -25.24
N GLU A 21 -14.30 -20.05 -25.58
CA GLU A 21 -14.79 -19.59 -26.88
C GLU A 21 -14.91 -18.05 -27.00
N ALA A 22 -14.52 -17.30 -25.97
CA ALA A 22 -14.66 -15.85 -25.96
C ALA A 22 -13.70 -15.17 -26.94
N GLY A 23 -14.22 -14.20 -27.70
CA GLY A 23 -13.41 -13.24 -28.46
C GLY A 23 -13.06 -12.03 -27.60
N PHE A 24 -11.77 -11.68 -27.51
CA PHE A 24 -11.28 -10.56 -26.73
C PHE A 24 -11.09 -9.33 -27.62
N VAL A 25 -11.80 -8.24 -27.31
CA VAL A 25 -11.65 -6.95 -27.98
C VAL A 25 -10.86 -6.02 -27.07
N ILE A 26 -9.65 -5.66 -27.47
CA ILE A 26 -8.72 -4.87 -26.67
C ILE A 26 -8.62 -3.47 -27.26
N ILE A 27 -8.95 -2.47 -26.46
CA ILE A 27 -8.87 -1.06 -26.86
C ILE A 27 -7.63 -0.44 -26.24
N TRP A 28 -6.67 -0.08 -27.09
CA TRP A 28 -5.47 0.64 -26.69
C TRP A 28 -5.70 2.14 -26.71
N ARG A 29 -5.31 2.80 -25.63
CA ARG A 29 -5.34 4.26 -25.49
C ARG A 29 -4.04 4.70 -24.83
N ASP A 30 -3.60 5.91 -25.15
CA ASP A 30 -2.44 6.51 -24.49
C ASP A 30 -2.65 6.50 -22.95
N PRO A 31 -1.76 5.84 -22.19
CA PRO A 31 -1.86 5.77 -20.74
C PRO A 31 -1.80 7.16 -20.07
N ILE A 32 -1.14 8.15 -20.69
CA ILE A 32 -1.10 9.52 -20.20
C ILE A 32 -2.49 10.15 -20.29
N GLU A 33 -3.20 9.97 -21.41
CA GLU A 33 -4.60 10.41 -21.52
C GLU A 33 -5.53 9.70 -20.55
N CYS A 34 -5.34 8.40 -20.34
CA CYS A 34 -6.06 7.65 -19.31
C CYS A 34 -5.83 8.26 -17.92
N CYS A 35 -4.58 8.63 -17.61
CA CYS A 35 -4.25 9.30 -16.36
C CYS A 35 -4.88 10.70 -16.25
N ARG A 36 -4.89 11.49 -17.34
CA ARG A 36 -5.57 12.79 -17.36
C ARG A 36 -7.07 12.64 -17.10
N SER A 37 -7.72 11.67 -17.74
CA SER A 37 -9.15 11.40 -17.54
C SER A 37 -9.44 11.02 -16.08
N VAL A 38 -8.63 10.15 -15.48
CA VAL A 38 -8.79 9.77 -14.08
C VAL A 38 -8.52 10.94 -13.13
N ALA A 39 -7.52 11.79 -13.40
CA ALA A 39 -7.27 12.99 -12.61
C ALA A 39 -8.48 13.94 -12.63
N GLN A 40 -9.13 14.13 -13.79
CA GLN A 40 -10.37 14.89 -13.90
C GLN A 40 -11.50 14.26 -13.06
N MET A 41 -11.60 12.93 -13.05
CA MET A 41 -12.60 12.20 -12.26
C MET A 41 -12.33 12.26 -10.75
N ALA A 42 -11.07 12.28 -10.33
CA ALA A 42 -10.68 12.37 -8.92
C ALA A 42 -11.21 13.64 -8.23
N HIS A 43 -11.40 14.74 -8.97
CA HIS A 43 -12.02 15.95 -8.43
C HIS A 43 -13.51 15.78 -8.10
N ARG A 44 -14.17 14.77 -8.69
CA ARG A 44 -15.62 14.57 -8.62
C ARG A 44 -16.02 13.37 -7.79
N ASP A 45 -15.22 12.32 -7.83
CA ASP A 45 -15.52 11.06 -7.18
C ASP A 45 -14.31 10.59 -6.38
N ARG A 46 -14.57 10.34 -5.09
CA ARG A 46 -13.58 9.88 -4.11
C ARG A 46 -12.97 8.53 -4.51
N HIS A 47 -13.66 7.70 -5.29
CA HIS A 47 -13.12 6.44 -5.80
C HIS A 47 -11.86 6.66 -6.64
N PHE A 48 -11.85 7.67 -7.51
CA PHE A 48 -10.72 7.98 -8.39
C PHE A 48 -9.61 8.76 -7.68
N ALA A 49 -9.93 9.39 -6.54
CA ALA A 49 -8.98 10.11 -5.69
C ALA A 49 -8.21 9.21 -4.70
N GLN A 50 -8.38 7.88 -4.77
CA GLN A 50 -7.70 6.95 -3.87
C GLN A 50 -6.18 6.92 -4.10
N PRO A 51 -5.37 6.81 -3.03
CA PRO A 51 -3.93 6.60 -3.16
C PRO A 51 -3.61 5.40 -4.05
N GLY A 52 -2.61 5.54 -4.91
CA GLY A 52 -2.17 4.48 -5.82
C GLY A 52 -3.03 4.28 -7.06
N PHE A 53 -4.22 4.90 -7.16
CA PHE A 53 -5.08 4.76 -8.34
C PHE A 53 -4.38 5.26 -9.61
N MET A 54 -3.66 6.38 -9.54
CA MET A 54 -2.92 6.93 -10.68
C MET A 54 -1.81 6.01 -11.17
N THR A 55 -1.04 5.47 -10.23
CA THR A 55 -0.01 4.47 -10.52
C THR A 55 -0.62 3.25 -11.19
N ARG A 56 -1.75 2.76 -10.68
CA ARG A 56 -2.46 1.61 -11.27
C ARG A 56 -3.00 1.89 -12.67
N THR A 57 -3.52 3.09 -12.92
CA THR A 57 -3.96 3.50 -14.26
C THR A 57 -2.80 3.52 -15.25
N LEU A 58 -1.64 4.06 -14.85
CA LEU A 58 -0.45 4.10 -15.69
C LEU A 58 0.04 2.67 -16.01
N PHE A 59 0.32 1.86 -14.99
CA PHE A 59 0.81 0.48 -15.15
C PHE A 59 -0.24 -0.47 -15.72
N GLY A 60 -1.53 -0.08 -15.75
CA GLY A 60 -2.60 -0.86 -16.36
C GLY A 60 -2.34 -1.17 -17.84
N ALA A 61 -1.63 -0.30 -18.56
CA ALA A 61 -1.22 -0.55 -19.94
C ALA A 61 -0.24 -1.74 -20.07
N GLU A 62 0.74 -1.83 -19.18
CA GLU A 62 1.70 -2.94 -19.15
C GLU A 62 1.02 -4.27 -18.77
N ILE A 63 0.13 -4.22 -17.78
CA ILE A 63 -0.61 -5.40 -17.34
C ILE A 63 -1.53 -5.92 -18.46
N LEU A 64 -2.22 -4.99 -19.15
CA LEU A 64 -3.04 -5.32 -20.31
C LEU A 64 -2.18 -5.93 -21.43
N ALA A 65 -1.02 -5.34 -21.72
CA ALA A 65 -0.09 -5.84 -22.75
C ALA A 65 0.39 -7.25 -22.44
N SER A 66 0.86 -7.48 -21.21
CA SER A 66 1.24 -8.80 -20.76
C SER A 66 0.06 -9.79 -20.84
N GLY A 67 -1.14 -9.38 -20.44
CA GLY A 67 -2.34 -10.21 -20.56
C GLY A 67 -2.65 -10.60 -22.01
N VAL A 68 -2.54 -9.66 -22.96
CA VAL A 68 -2.73 -9.91 -24.39
C VAL A 68 -1.70 -10.88 -24.95
N GLU A 69 -0.43 -10.76 -24.55
CA GLU A 69 0.59 -11.73 -24.96
C GLU A 69 0.25 -13.14 -24.47
N HIS A 70 -0.23 -13.29 -23.23
CA HIS A 70 -0.67 -14.59 -22.72
C HIS A 70 -1.84 -15.14 -23.53
N LEU A 71 -2.84 -14.31 -23.84
CA LEU A 71 -3.96 -14.72 -24.68
C LEU A 71 -3.50 -15.19 -26.07
N ARG A 72 -2.54 -14.49 -26.67
CA ARG A 72 -1.95 -14.87 -27.97
C ARG A 72 -1.16 -16.17 -27.89
N ARG A 73 -0.34 -16.34 -26.85
CA ARG A 73 0.41 -17.58 -26.60
C ARG A 73 -0.53 -18.78 -26.42
N ASP A 74 -1.68 -18.57 -25.78
CA ASP A 74 -2.72 -19.58 -25.59
C ASP A 74 -3.62 -19.78 -26.84
N GLY A 75 -3.32 -19.13 -27.96
CA GLY A 75 -4.08 -19.26 -29.21
C GLY A 75 -5.50 -18.67 -29.15
N ARG A 76 -5.78 -17.76 -28.21
CA ARG A 76 -7.11 -17.16 -28.04
C ARG A 76 -7.38 -16.11 -29.12
N ARG A 77 -8.66 -15.95 -29.45
CA ARG A 77 -9.13 -14.92 -30.41
C ARG A 77 -9.00 -13.53 -29.79
N VAL A 78 -8.05 -12.74 -30.28
CA VAL A 78 -7.82 -11.36 -29.82
C VAL A 78 -7.87 -10.39 -30.99
N HIS A 79 -8.65 -9.32 -30.86
CA HIS A 79 -8.70 -8.19 -31.79
C HIS A 79 -8.30 -6.90 -31.10
N GLU A 80 -7.29 -6.23 -31.64
CA GLU A 80 -6.76 -4.98 -31.09
C GLU A 80 -7.28 -3.76 -31.86
N VAL A 81 -7.78 -2.77 -31.13
CA VAL A 81 -8.30 -1.50 -31.64
C VAL A 81 -7.51 -0.36 -31.00
N VAL A 82 -7.04 0.58 -31.81
CA VAL A 82 -6.40 1.82 -31.30
C VAL A 82 -7.48 2.88 -31.17
N TYR A 83 -7.64 3.45 -29.97
CA TYR A 83 -8.68 4.43 -29.66
C TYR A 83 -8.59 5.67 -30.56
N ALA A 84 -7.38 6.16 -30.87
CA ALA A 84 -7.19 7.28 -31.78
C ALA A 84 -7.72 6.98 -33.19
N ARG A 85 -7.40 5.81 -33.77
CA ARG A 85 -7.95 5.37 -35.06
C ARG A 85 -9.46 5.20 -35.03
N LEU A 86 -10.01 4.70 -33.91
CA LEU A 86 -11.45 4.56 -33.74
C LEU A 86 -12.16 5.93 -33.76
N LEU A 87 -11.51 6.98 -33.26
CA LEU A 87 -12.04 8.35 -33.34
C LEU A 87 -11.90 8.96 -34.74
N GLU A 88 -10.79 8.72 -35.42
CA GLU A 88 -10.52 9.28 -36.76
C GLU A 88 -11.30 8.57 -37.88
N ARG A 89 -11.40 7.24 -37.81
CA ARG A 89 -11.96 6.38 -38.86
C ARG A 89 -12.90 5.31 -38.27
N PRO A 90 -13.98 5.72 -37.56
CA PRO A 90 -14.83 4.83 -36.78
C PRO A 90 -15.45 3.71 -37.61
N GLU A 91 -16.00 4.03 -38.78
CA GLU A 91 -16.65 3.05 -39.65
C GLU A 91 -15.70 1.91 -40.05
N SER A 92 -14.47 2.25 -40.43
CA SER A 92 -13.48 1.25 -40.87
C SER A 92 -13.05 0.31 -39.74
N GLU A 93 -12.88 0.83 -38.52
CA GLU A 93 -12.51 0.02 -37.36
C GLU A 93 -13.69 -0.84 -36.88
N LEU A 94 -14.91 -0.29 -36.89
CA LEU A 94 -16.12 -1.03 -36.51
C LEU A 94 -16.43 -2.16 -37.51
N ARG A 95 -16.23 -1.95 -38.82
CA ARG A 95 -16.38 -3.02 -39.82
C ARG A 95 -15.40 -4.17 -39.56
N ARG A 96 -14.12 -3.87 -39.33
CA ARG A 96 -13.10 -4.88 -38.95
C ARG A 96 -13.46 -5.62 -37.66
N LEU A 97 -14.00 -4.89 -36.68
CA LEU A 97 -14.45 -5.48 -35.42
C LEU A 97 -15.65 -6.42 -35.62
N CYS A 98 -16.63 -6.01 -36.43
CA CYS A 98 -17.79 -6.82 -36.78
C CYS A 98 -17.38 -8.11 -37.49
N GLU A 99 -16.46 -8.01 -38.47
CA GLU A 99 -15.87 -9.16 -39.15
C GLU A 99 -15.19 -10.12 -38.16
N PHE A 100 -14.37 -9.60 -37.25
CA PHE A 100 -13.73 -10.41 -36.20
C PHE A 100 -14.76 -11.13 -35.32
N LEU A 101 -15.88 -10.48 -35.00
CA LEU A 101 -16.95 -11.06 -34.16
C LEU A 101 -17.91 -11.96 -34.94
N GLY A 102 -17.87 -11.95 -36.27
CA GLY A 102 -18.84 -12.64 -37.13
C GLY A 102 -20.23 -11.99 -37.11
N LEU A 103 -20.30 -10.67 -36.94
CA LEU A 103 -21.54 -9.89 -36.87
C LEU A 103 -21.70 -9.02 -38.12
N PRO A 104 -22.95 -8.76 -38.57
CA PRO A 104 -23.19 -7.78 -39.63
C PRO A 104 -22.92 -6.36 -39.11
N PHE A 105 -22.32 -5.53 -39.95
CA PHE A 105 -22.15 -4.12 -39.66
C PHE A 105 -23.51 -3.39 -39.73
N ASP A 106 -23.85 -2.65 -38.68
CA ASP A 106 -25.03 -1.79 -38.63
C ASP A 106 -24.57 -0.32 -38.58
N PRO A 107 -24.99 0.53 -39.54
CA PRO A 107 -24.70 1.97 -39.50
C PRO A 107 -25.13 2.67 -38.20
N ALA A 108 -26.12 2.16 -37.47
CA ALA A 108 -26.53 2.69 -36.17
C ALA A 108 -25.40 2.63 -35.12
N MET A 109 -24.40 1.76 -35.29
CA MET A 109 -23.22 1.72 -34.42
C MET A 109 -22.37 3.00 -34.46
N LEU A 110 -22.51 3.82 -35.52
CA LEU A 110 -21.84 5.13 -35.64
C LEU A 110 -22.55 6.23 -34.84
N ASP A 111 -23.82 6.03 -34.49
CA ASP A 111 -24.60 7.01 -33.75
C ASP A 111 -24.48 6.81 -32.23
N LEU A 112 -23.51 7.51 -31.65
CA LEU A 112 -23.31 7.57 -30.20
C LEU A 112 -24.50 8.20 -29.44
N LYS A 113 -25.38 8.96 -30.12
CA LYS A 113 -26.50 9.64 -29.44
C LYS A 113 -27.66 8.69 -29.20
N SER A 114 -27.92 7.75 -30.11
CA SER A 114 -28.96 6.73 -30.00
C SER A 114 -28.49 5.43 -29.32
N ALA A 115 -27.18 5.21 -29.19
CA ALA A 115 -26.62 4.10 -28.42
C ALA A 115 -27.16 4.06 -26.98
N ASP A 116 -27.58 2.86 -26.54
CA ASP A 116 -28.28 2.63 -25.28
C ASP A 116 -27.44 3.09 -24.07
N ARG A 117 -27.78 4.26 -23.51
CA ARG A 117 -27.05 4.95 -22.42
C ARG A 117 -27.19 4.27 -21.06
N ARG A 118 -27.79 3.08 -20.99
CA ARG A 118 -28.15 2.38 -19.76
C ARG A 118 -26.96 1.76 -19.01
N ILE A 119 -25.80 1.60 -19.65
CA ILE A 119 -24.67 0.84 -19.08
C ILE A 119 -23.82 1.68 -18.09
N SER A 120 -23.95 3.02 -18.04
CA SER A 120 -23.48 3.85 -16.91
C SER A 120 -23.97 5.31 -17.03
N PRO A 121 -25.23 5.60 -16.63
CA PRO A 121 -25.82 6.93 -16.82
C PRO A 121 -25.07 8.04 -16.06
N GLY A 122 -24.36 7.73 -14.97
CA GLY A 122 -23.66 8.72 -14.15
C GLY A 122 -22.28 9.17 -14.65
N LEU A 123 -21.57 8.36 -15.43
CA LEU A 123 -20.16 8.61 -15.78
C LEU A 123 -20.00 9.43 -17.07
N GLN A 124 -20.79 9.13 -18.10
CA GLN A 124 -20.63 9.75 -19.44
C GLN A 124 -21.34 11.10 -19.58
N GLN A 125 -22.51 11.29 -18.97
CA GLN A 125 -23.24 12.56 -19.01
C GLN A 125 -22.45 13.71 -18.34
N LYS A 126 -21.56 13.37 -17.40
CA LYS A 126 -20.63 14.31 -16.73
C LYS A 126 -19.29 14.49 -17.46
N MET A 127 -18.86 13.54 -18.32
CA MET A 127 -17.61 13.65 -19.08
C MET A 127 -17.71 14.67 -20.23
N ILE A 128 -18.87 14.79 -20.88
CA ILE A 128 -19.07 15.68 -22.04
C ILE A 128 -19.06 17.17 -21.64
N ARG A 129 -19.21 17.52 -20.35
CA ARG A 129 -19.42 18.90 -19.89
C ARG A 129 -18.23 19.58 -19.20
N SER A 130 -17.03 19.01 -19.20
CA SER A 130 -15.87 19.71 -18.62
C SER A 130 -14.58 19.50 -19.38
N THR A 131 -14.35 20.39 -20.32
CA THR A 131 -12.99 20.86 -20.61
C THR A 131 -12.47 21.54 -19.36
N VAL A 132 -11.81 20.79 -18.47
CA VAL A 132 -11.04 21.42 -17.38
C VAL A 132 -9.85 22.09 -18.06
N GLN A 133 -9.85 23.43 -18.07
CA GLN A 133 -8.71 24.22 -18.52
C GLN A 133 -7.61 24.12 -17.46
N GLY A 134 -6.46 23.55 -17.83
CA GLY A 134 -5.28 23.42 -16.97
C GLY A 134 -4.68 22.01 -16.93
N GLU A 135 -3.36 21.93 -16.78
CA GLU A 135 -2.64 20.67 -16.64
C GLU A 135 -2.86 20.09 -15.23
N LEU A 136 -3.65 19.02 -15.13
CA LEU A 136 -4.01 18.38 -13.86
C LEU A 136 -2.92 17.47 -13.29
N LEU A 137 -1.99 17.02 -14.12
CA LEU A 137 -0.95 16.08 -13.74
C LEU A 137 0.31 16.84 -13.34
N SER A 138 0.98 16.39 -12.28
CA SER A 138 2.28 16.96 -11.89
C SER A 138 3.31 16.77 -13.01
N PRO A 139 4.17 17.77 -13.30
CA PRO A 139 5.24 17.64 -14.29
C PRO A 139 6.16 16.43 -14.04
N SER A 140 6.42 16.11 -12.77
CA SER A 140 7.21 14.94 -12.37
C SER A 140 6.57 13.61 -12.79
N PHE A 141 5.25 13.52 -12.67
CA PHE A 141 4.48 12.35 -13.06
C PHE A 141 4.41 12.20 -14.58
N LEU A 142 4.25 13.30 -15.31
CA LEU A 142 4.25 13.30 -16.77
C LEU A 142 5.60 12.85 -17.32
N ALA A 143 6.71 13.37 -16.78
CA ALA A 143 8.04 12.92 -17.15
C ALA A 143 8.20 11.41 -16.92
N LYS A 144 7.74 10.90 -15.76
CA LYS A 144 7.75 9.48 -15.45
C LYS A 144 6.91 8.66 -16.43
N ALA A 145 5.67 9.06 -16.66
CA ALA A 145 4.77 8.38 -17.59
C ALA A 145 5.34 8.35 -19.01
N GLY A 146 5.99 9.42 -19.44
CA GLY A 146 6.72 9.49 -20.70
C GLY A 146 7.88 8.50 -20.79
N ARG A 147 8.69 8.35 -19.73
CA ARG A 147 9.75 7.32 -19.68
C ARG A 147 9.17 5.91 -19.85
N TYR A 148 8.09 5.60 -19.13
CA TYR A 148 7.42 4.30 -19.23
C TYR A 148 6.77 4.07 -20.60
N ALA A 149 6.17 5.10 -21.19
CA ALA A 149 5.65 5.03 -22.55
C ALA A 149 6.76 4.67 -23.56
N ALA A 150 7.95 5.29 -23.45
CA ALA A 150 9.10 4.95 -24.29
C ALA A 150 9.56 3.50 -24.09
N LEU A 151 9.59 3.01 -22.84
CA LEU A 151 9.91 1.61 -22.53
C LEU A 151 8.90 0.63 -23.17
N TRP A 152 7.60 0.89 -22.99
CA TRP A 152 6.54 0.01 -23.48
C TRP A 152 6.41 0.04 -25.01
N ARG A 153 6.69 1.18 -25.64
CA ARG A 153 6.74 1.29 -27.11
C ARG A 153 7.73 0.31 -27.72
N GLU A 154 8.90 0.15 -27.11
CA GLU A 154 9.91 -0.80 -27.57
C GLU A 154 9.58 -2.24 -27.15
N ARG A 155 9.23 -2.46 -25.88
CA ARG A 155 8.94 -3.80 -25.35
C ARG A 155 7.76 -4.47 -26.05
N TYR A 156 6.72 -3.70 -26.36
CA TYR A 156 5.47 -4.18 -26.95
C TYR A 156 5.31 -3.68 -28.40
N ALA A 157 6.41 -3.54 -29.15
CA ALA A 157 6.39 -3.10 -30.55
C ALA A 157 5.53 -3.98 -31.48
N HIS A 158 5.31 -5.25 -31.10
CA HIS A 158 4.49 -6.22 -31.83
C HIS A 158 2.98 -6.12 -31.52
N LEU A 159 2.59 -5.29 -30.55
CA LEU A 159 1.20 -4.99 -30.20
C LEU A 159 0.80 -3.63 -30.78
N LYS A 160 -0.50 -3.42 -31.02
CA LYS A 160 -1.02 -2.10 -31.41
C LYS A 160 -0.92 -1.06 -30.28
N LEU A 161 -0.47 -1.45 -29.07
CA LEU A 161 -0.10 -0.54 -28.00
C LEU A 161 0.99 0.45 -28.45
N ALA A 162 2.02 -0.02 -29.16
CA ALA A 162 3.10 0.86 -29.62
C ALA A 162 2.59 1.97 -30.55
N GLU A 163 1.55 1.66 -31.34
CA GLU A 163 0.86 2.64 -32.17
C GLU A 163 0.09 3.66 -31.32
N ALA A 164 -0.63 3.22 -30.30
CA ALA A 164 -1.33 4.10 -29.37
C ALA A 164 -0.37 5.04 -28.60
N LEU A 165 0.91 4.69 -28.51
CA LEU A 165 1.96 5.46 -27.85
C LEU A 165 2.74 6.40 -28.81
N GLN A 166 2.42 6.45 -30.10
CA GLN A 166 3.17 7.28 -31.08
C GLN A 166 3.13 8.79 -30.79
N GLY A 167 2.16 9.27 -30.00
CA GLY A 167 2.09 10.65 -29.54
C GLY A 167 2.92 10.97 -28.27
N ALA A 168 3.56 9.97 -27.66
CA ALA A 168 4.33 10.15 -26.43
C ALA A 168 5.74 10.69 -26.72
N SER A 169 6.14 11.72 -25.98
CA SER A 169 7.41 12.44 -26.09
C SER A 169 8.64 11.53 -25.97
N ASP A 170 9.72 11.88 -26.69
CA ASP A 170 11.03 11.18 -26.71
C ASP A 170 11.77 11.32 -25.38
N HIS A 171 11.25 10.67 -24.35
CA HIS A 171 11.91 10.54 -23.06
C HIS A 171 12.86 9.34 -23.05
N ALA A 172 13.97 9.47 -22.32
CA ALA A 172 14.84 8.35 -22.00
C ALA A 172 14.09 7.27 -21.19
N LYS A 173 14.43 6.00 -21.39
CA LYS A 173 13.82 4.88 -20.66
C LYS A 173 14.09 4.98 -19.14
N PRO A 174 13.20 4.46 -18.28
CA PRO A 174 13.43 4.45 -16.83
C PRO A 174 14.55 3.45 -16.49
N GLY A 175 15.36 3.78 -15.49
CA GLY A 175 16.42 2.89 -15.00
C GLY A 175 15.87 1.61 -14.36
N THR A 176 16.69 0.56 -14.28
CA THR A 176 16.29 -0.74 -13.66
C THR A 176 15.91 -0.59 -12.18
N VAL A 177 16.59 0.28 -11.44
CA VAL A 177 16.26 0.57 -10.02
C VAL A 177 14.92 1.28 -9.90
N GLU A 178 14.64 2.25 -10.79
CA GLU A 178 13.34 2.96 -10.83
C GLU A 178 12.20 1.97 -11.13
N GLN A 179 12.40 1.08 -12.11
CA GLN A 179 11.45 0.02 -12.43
C GLN A 179 11.21 -0.92 -11.25
N GLY A 180 12.27 -1.33 -10.53
CA GLY A 180 12.14 -2.19 -9.35
C GLY A 180 11.34 -1.55 -8.22
N ILE A 181 11.63 -0.29 -7.87
CA ILE A 181 10.88 0.46 -6.84
C ILE A 181 9.41 0.60 -7.24
N ASP A 182 9.14 0.92 -8.51
CA ASP A 182 7.78 1.13 -8.99
C ASP A 182 6.96 -0.15 -9.07
N GLN A 183 7.59 -1.26 -9.44
CA GLN A 183 6.96 -2.58 -9.35
C GLN A 183 6.60 -2.91 -7.91
N VAL A 184 7.50 -2.69 -6.95
CA VAL A 184 7.22 -2.90 -5.52
C VAL A 184 6.06 -2.02 -5.05
N LEU A 185 6.04 -0.74 -5.43
CA LEU A 185 4.95 0.18 -5.11
C LEU A 185 3.62 -0.26 -5.72
N TYR A 186 3.63 -0.67 -6.99
CA TYR A 186 2.45 -1.19 -7.67
C TYR A 186 1.90 -2.44 -6.96
N PHE A 187 2.76 -3.43 -6.68
CA PHE A 187 2.39 -4.64 -5.96
C PHE A 187 1.86 -4.35 -4.56
N PHE A 188 2.49 -3.41 -3.84
CA PHE A 188 2.02 -2.96 -2.53
C PHE A 188 0.58 -2.44 -2.59
N TRP A 189 0.28 -1.53 -3.54
CA TRP A 189 -1.07 -0.99 -3.70
C TRP A 189 -2.08 -2.08 -4.09
N GLN A 190 -1.72 -2.96 -5.01
CA GLN A 190 -2.57 -4.09 -5.40
C GLN A 190 -2.88 -5.01 -4.20
N ARG A 191 -1.88 -5.30 -3.36
CA ARG A 191 -2.03 -6.12 -2.17
C ARG A 191 -2.89 -5.44 -1.10
N MET A 192 -2.77 -4.13 -0.94
CA MET A 192 -3.64 -3.36 -0.05
C MET A 192 -5.10 -3.44 -0.46
N ASP A 193 -5.41 -3.40 -1.76
CA ASP A 193 -6.80 -3.52 -2.23
C ASP A 193 -7.34 -4.95 -2.15
N ALA A 194 -6.48 -5.96 -2.30
CA ALA A 194 -6.82 -7.34 -1.99
C ALA A 194 -7.11 -7.52 -0.48
N LEU A 195 -6.27 -6.94 0.39
CA LEU A 195 -6.49 -6.97 1.84
C LEU A 195 -7.79 -6.27 2.24
N LYS A 196 -8.09 -5.11 1.64
CA LYS A 196 -9.39 -4.46 1.83
C LYS A 196 -10.51 -5.41 1.45
N ARG A 197 -10.52 -5.95 0.22
CA ARG A 197 -11.58 -6.89 -0.23
C ARG A 197 -11.72 -8.11 0.69
N TYR A 198 -10.61 -8.66 1.16
CA TYR A 198 -10.59 -9.74 2.12
C TYR A 198 -11.21 -9.32 3.45
N ALA A 199 -10.76 -8.20 4.02
CA ALA A 199 -11.34 -7.64 5.23
C ALA A 199 -12.84 -7.42 5.05
N PHE A 200 -13.28 -6.75 3.98
CA PHE A 200 -14.69 -6.54 3.64
C PHE A 200 -15.52 -7.84 3.64
N ARG A 201 -14.96 -8.95 3.14
CA ARG A 201 -15.62 -10.26 3.12
C ARG A 201 -15.75 -10.89 4.50
N HIS A 202 -14.76 -10.69 5.38
CA HIS A 202 -14.69 -11.33 6.70
C HIS A 202 -15.16 -10.43 7.84
N THR A 203 -15.41 -9.14 7.59
CA THR A 203 -15.98 -8.21 8.56
C THR A 203 -17.42 -8.60 8.88
N PRO A 204 -17.75 -8.89 10.15
CA PRO A 204 -19.12 -9.20 10.56
C PRO A 204 -20.10 -8.07 10.20
N LEU A 205 -21.33 -8.42 9.81
CA LEU A 205 -22.36 -7.45 9.40
C LEU A 205 -22.70 -6.42 10.49
N TRP A 206 -22.64 -6.81 11.77
CA TRP A 206 -22.86 -5.90 12.89
C TRP A 206 -21.83 -4.78 12.94
N TRP A 207 -20.58 -5.08 12.57
CA TRP A 207 -19.50 -4.11 12.55
C TRP A 207 -19.67 -3.11 11.40
N TRP A 208 -20.23 -3.57 10.27
CA TRP A 208 -20.66 -2.69 9.17
C TRP A 208 -21.85 -1.80 9.54
N ALA A 209 -22.85 -2.35 10.24
CA ALA A 209 -24.00 -1.57 10.70
C ALA A 209 -23.55 -0.46 11.66
N TRP A 210 -22.68 -0.79 12.61
CA TRP A 210 -22.08 0.16 13.52
C TRP A 210 -21.25 1.23 12.78
N ALA A 211 -20.39 0.83 11.86
CA ALA A 211 -19.55 1.77 11.10
C ALA A 211 -20.39 2.72 10.22
N ARG A 212 -21.48 2.23 9.60
CA ARG A 212 -22.42 3.09 8.88
C ARG A 212 -23.14 4.03 9.83
N GLN A 213 -23.67 3.54 10.95
CA GLN A 213 -24.37 4.37 11.93
C GLN A 213 -23.47 5.48 12.49
N MET A 214 -22.20 5.17 12.76
CA MET A 214 -21.22 6.18 13.18
C MET A 214 -20.91 7.19 12.08
N ARG A 215 -20.77 6.76 10.82
CA ARG A 215 -20.60 7.68 9.70
C ARG A 215 -21.82 8.58 9.51
N ASP A 216 -23.02 8.04 9.60
CA ASP A 216 -24.27 8.77 9.40
C ASP A 216 -24.50 9.77 10.55
N ARG A 217 -24.12 9.41 11.80
CA ARG A 217 -24.10 10.34 12.94
C ARG A 217 -23.09 11.49 12.75
N LEU A 218 -21.90 11.19 12.23
CA LEU A 218 -20.90 12.21 11.92
C LEU A 218 -21.35 13.14 10.78
N GLN A 219 -22.13 12.63 9.82
CA GLN A 219 -22.69 13.43 8.73
C GLN A 219 -23.92 14.25 9.19
N ALA A 220 -24.76 13.69 10.06
CA ALA A 220 -25.90 14.38 10.65
C ALA A 220 -25.46 15.55 11.56
N GLY A 221 -24.36 15.38 12.30
CA GLY A 221 -23.76 16.47 13.08
C GLY A 221 -23.09 17.58 12.24
N ALA A 222 -22.93 17.36 10.92
CA ALA A 222 -22.43 18.35 9.97
C ALA A 222 -23.54 19.02 9.15
N ALA A 223 -24.80 18.61 9.33
CA ALA A 223 -25.96 19.30 8.77
C ALA A 223 -26.41 20.40 9.73
N ASP A 224 -26.17 21.65 9.32
CA ASP A 224 -26.51 22.87 10.05
C ASP A 224 -28.03 22.98 10.31
N PRO A 225 -28.50 23.17 11.56
CA PRO A 225 -29.93 23.19 11.86
C PRO A 225 -30.46 24.63 11.99
N ASN A 226 -30.76 25.34 10.89
CA ASN A 226 -31.91 26.27 10.84
C ASN A 226 -32.16 26.87 9.44
N PRO A 227 -33.37 26.77 8.86
CA PRO A 227 -33.75 27.54 7.66
C PRO A 227 -34.17 28.99 7.96
N ALA A 228 -34.41 29.35 9.21
CA ALA A 228 -35.10 30.60 9.57
C ALA A 228 -34.22 31.87 9.64
N GLU A 229 -32.90 31.77 9.56
CA GLU A 229 -31.97 32.92 9.65
C GLU A 229 -31.44 33.42 8.28
N ARG A 230 -31.87 32.82 7.16
CA ARG A 230 -31.36 33.20 5.83
C ARG A 230 -31.93 34.51 5.27
N ASP A 231 -33.14 34.90 5.63
CA ASP A 231 -33.80 36.07 5.01
C ASP A 231 -33.27 37.42 5.52
N SER A 232 -32.69 37.49 6.72
CA SER A 232 -32.14 38.74 7.26
C SER A 232 -30.69 39.02 6.81
N SER A 233 -29.96 37.99 6.39
CA SER A 233 -28.58 38.10 5.92
C SER A 233 -28.45 38.41 4.43
N GLU A 234 -29.45 38.07 3.61
CA GLU A 234 -29.38 38.28 2.15
C GLU A 234 -29.60 39.74 1.74
N ALA A 235 -30.34 40.53 2.52
CA ALA A 235 -30.57 41.95 2.26
C ALA A 235 -29.30 42.82 2.44
N ALA A 236 -28.36 42.40 3.31
CA ALA A 236 -27.12 43.14 3.56
C ALA A 236 -25.96 42.76 2.59
N ALA A 237 -26.05 41.62 1.91
CA ALA A 237 -24.96 41.06 1.09
C ALA A 237 -24.98 41.50 -0.39
N VAL A 238 -25.96 42.31 -0.81
CA VAL A 238 -26.06 42.81 -2.20
C VAL A 238 -25.19 44.05 -2.47
N ALA A 239 -24.68 44.74 -1.43
CA ALA A 239 -23.93 45.98 -1.58
C ALA A 239 -22.39 45.83 -1.73
N GLY A 240 -21.85 44.63 -1.87
CA GLY A 240 -20.38 44.42 -1.83
C GLY A 240 -19.89 43.26 -2.68
N ARG A 241 -20.27 43.18 -3.96
CA ARG A 241 -19.71 42.22 -4.92
C ARG A 241 -18.91 42.94 -5.99
N ASN A 242 -17.63 43.17 -5.72
CA ASN A 242 -16.55 43.30 -6.73
C ASN A 242 -15.17 43.30 -6.05
N ALA A 243 -14.72 42.13 -5.60
CA ALA A 243 -13.30 41.73 -5.51
C ALA A 243 -13.22 40.33 -4.88
N ALA A 244 -12.34 39.47 -5.42
CA ALA A 244 -11.98 38.15 -4.90
C ALA A 244 -13.02 37.01 -5.08
N CYS A 245 -13.18 36.54 -6.31
CA CYS A 245 -13.67 35.18 -6.57
C CYS A 245 -12.48 34.21 -6.60
N GLY A 246 -12.30 33.41 -5.56
CA GLY A 246 -11.18 32.47 -5.50
C GLY A 246 -10.97 31.70 -4.21
N ALA A 247 -12.03 31.27 -3.50
CA ALA A 247 -11.91 30.28 -2.43
C ALA A 247 -13.28 29.65 -2.12
N VAL A 248 -13.66 28.62 -2.88
CA VAL A 248 -14.83 27.81 -2.54
C VAL A 248 -14.53 27.01 -1.27
N ASN A 249 -15.39 27.24 -0.30
CA ASN A 249 -15.42 26.72 1.05
C ASN A 249 -15.38 25.17 1.09
N LYS A 250 -14.21 24.59 1.39
CA LYS A 250 -14.03 23.17 1.75
C LYS A 250 -13.38 23.10 3.14
N ARG A 251 -14.13 23.29 4.24
CA ARG A 251 -13.50 23.27 5.58
C ARG A 251 -14.06 22.35 6.68
N PRO A 252 -15.33 21.91 6.78
CA PRO A 252 -15.72 21.18 7.99
C PRO A 252 -15.32 19.68 7.98
N GLU A 253 -15.43 18.97 6.85
CA GLU A 253 -15.15 17.52 6.82
C GLU A 253 -13.64 17.18 6.75
N ALA A 254 -12.84 18.09 6.20
CA ALA A 254 -11.39 17.97 6.17
C ALA A 254 -10.78 18.27 7.54
N GLU A 255 -11.33 19.22 8.31
CA GLU A 255 -10.88 19.52 9.67
C GLU A 255 -11.20 18.39 10.63
N SER A 256 -12.37 17.76 10.55
CA SER A 256 -12.70 16.64 11.46
C SER A 256 -11.90 15.36 11.15
N LYS A 257 -11.68 15.03 9.86
CA LYS A 257 -10.78 13.92 9.48
C LYS A 257 -9.31 14.25 9.75
N ARG A 258 -8.87 15.51 9.57
CA ARG A 258 -7.54 15.98 9.98
C ARG A 258 -7.41 16.11 11.50
N ALA A 259 -8.48 16.27 12.25
CA ALA A 259 -8.48 16.32 13.70
C ALA A 259 -8.52 14.91 14.28
N PHE A 260 -9.18 13.94 13.64
CA PHE A 260 -9.16 12.54 14.08
C PHE A 260 -7.88 11.81 13.65
N PHE A 261 -7.47 11.91 12.37
CA PHE A 261 -6.14 11.46 11.97
C PHE A 261 -5.06 12.33 12.60
N GLY A 262 -5.29 13.63 12.80
CA GLY A 262 -4.38 14.47 13.56
C GLY A 262 -4.29 13.99 14.99
N PHE A 263 -5.39 13.74 15.70
CA PHE A 263 -5.33 13.29 17.08
C PHE A 263 -4.69 11.91 17.21
N ILE A 264 -5.09 10.93 16.41
CA ILE A 264 -4.48 9.59 16.47
C ILE A 264 -3.04 9.62 15.98
N LEU A 265 -2.75 10.22 14.83
CA LEU A 265 -1.42 10.22 14.24
C LEU A 265 -0.49 11.20 14.96
N VAL A 266 -0.97 12.33 15.49
CA VAL A 266 -0.18 13.28 16.32
C VAL A 266 -0.02 12.75 17.72
N SER A 267 -1.02 12.16 18.38
CA SER A 267 -0.78 11.46 19.64
C SER A 267 0.18 10.30 19.42
N TRP A 268 0.02 9.50 18.37
CA TRP A 268 0.96 8.41 18.08
C TRP A 268 2.35 8.93 17.70
N ILE A 269 2.47 10.03 16.95
CA ILE A 269 3.75 10.69 16.64
C ILE A 269 4.34 11.33 17.89
N GLN A 270 3.54 11.88 18.80
CA GLN A 270 3.99 12.44 20.06
C GLN A 270 4.46 11.33 20.99
N THR A 271 3.69 10.26 21.17
CA THR A 271 4.09 9.06 21.92
C THR A 271 5.30 8.38 21.29
N TYR A 272 5.38 8.32 19.96
CA TYR A 272 6.55 7.83 19.24
C TYR A 272 7.74 8.78 19.39
N ARG A 273 7.56 10.10 19.30
CA ARG A 273 8.65 11.08 19.51
C ARG A 273 9.11 11.10 20.95
N GLN A 274 8.21 10.94 21.91
CA GLN A 274 8.50 10.82 23.33
C GLN A 274 9.22 9.49 23.61
N GLY A 275 8.73 8.36 23.09
CA GLY A 275 9.37 7.06 23.22
C GLY A 275 10.73 7.01 22.50
N LYS A 276 10.83 7.60 21.31
CA LYS A 276 12.08 7.74 20.56
C LYS A 276 13.05 8.68 21.27
N ALA A 277 12.58 9.81 21.81
CA ALA A 277 13.40 10.72 22.59
C ALA A 277 13.88 10.04 23.87
N TRP A 278 13.00 9.35 24.61
CA TRP A 278 13.34 8.55 25.80
C TRP A 278 14.34 7.42 25.49
N PHE A 279 14.21 6.79 24.33
CA PHE A 279 15.12 5.74 23.86
C PHE A 279 16.48 6.30 23.42
N LEU A 280 16.52 7.46 22.74
CA LEU A 280 17.74 8.06 22.18
C LEU A 280 18.47 9.03 23.13
N SER A 281 17.78 9.64 24.10
CA SER A 281 18.36 10.58 25.08
C SER A 281 19.22 9.88 26.13
N GLY A 282 19.20 8.55 26.16
CA GLY A 282 19.87 7.72 27.15
C GLY A 282 21.38 7.56 27.05
N ARG A 283 22.07 8.39 26.26
CA ARG A 283 23.52 8.24 26.04
C ARG A 283 24.37 8.50 27.29
N ASP A 284 23.82 9.17 28.31
CA ASP A 284 24.61 9.72 29.42
C ASP A 284 24.48 8.96 30.76
N ALA A 285 23.65 7.91 30.83
CA ALA A 285 23.45 7.11 32.05
C ALA A 285 24.09 5.72 31.92
N SER A 286 25.39 5.66 31.64
CA SER A 286 26.15 4.41 31.77
C SER A 286 26.58 4.22 33.22
N LEU A 287 26.00 3.23 33.91
CA LEU A 287 26.73 2.59 35.00
C LEU A 287 28.06 2.10 34.42
N PRO A 288 29.21 2.24 35.10
CA PRO A 288 30.49 1.85 34.55
C PRO A 288 30.46 0.37 34.17
N ASP A 289 30.48 0.11 32.87
CA ASP A 289 30.58 -1.24 32.29
C ASP A 289 31.90 -1.84 32.79
N ARG A 290 31.82 -2.81 33.71
CA ARG A 290 33.01 -3.55 34.16
C ARG A 290 33.55 -4.39 32.99
N PRO A 291 34.89 -4.49 32.82
CA PRO A 291 35.49 -5.27 31.73
C PRO A 291 35.21 -6.77 31.92
N PHE A 292 35.18 -7.52 30.81
CA PHE A 292 35.02 -8.99 30.83
C PHE A 292 36.02 -9.62 31.81
N GLY A 293 35.52 -10.20 32.90
CA GLY A 293 36.33 -10.85 33.92
C GLY A 293 35.71 -12.16 34.39
N LEU A 294 36.55 -13.16 34.68
CA LEU A 294 36.13 -14.46 35.22
C LEU A 294 35.30 -14.34 36.49
N ARG A 295 35.60 -13.35 37.35
CA ARG A 295 34.83 -13.08 38.56
C ARG A 295 33.41 -12.59 38.27
N GLU A 296 33.23 -11.78 37.23
CA GLU A 296 31.91 -11.27 36.86
C GLU A 296 31.06 -12.37 36.21
N PHE A 297 31.70 -13.22 35.41
CA PHE A 297 31.07 -14.43 34.87
C PHE A 297 30.56 -15.34 35.99
N LEU A 298 31.36 -15.61 37.03
CA LEU A 298 30.95 -16.47 38.15
C LEU A 298 29.77 -15.89 38.96
N VAL A 299 29.69 -14.57 39.12
CA VAL A 299 28.59 -13.91 39.83
C VAL A 299 27.30 -13.94 39.00
N GLN A 300 27.40 -13.76 37.69
CA GLN A 300 26.25 -13.74 36.77
C GLN A 300 25.87 -15.15 36.27
N PHE A 301 26.70 -16.16 36.55
CA PHE A 301 26.56 -17.54 36.09
C PHE A 301 25.19 -18.16 36.36
N PRO A 302 24.58 -18.03 37.57
CA PRO A 302 23.26 -18.62 37.81
C PRO A 302 22.19 -18.06 36.87
N MET A 303 22.22 -16.76 36.59
CA MET A 303 21.24 -16.10 35.72
C MET A 303 21.45 -16.42 34.24
N ILE A 304 22.71 -16.52 33.82
CA ILE A 304 23.10 -17.01 32.49
C ILE A 304 22.63 -18.46 32.32
N PHE A 305 22.85 -19.30 33.33
CA PHE A 305 22.47 -20.71 33.30
C PHE A 305 20.95 -20.90 33.21
N ILE A 306 20.16 -20.17 34.02
CA ILE A 306 18.70 -20.22 33.95
C ILE A 306 18.20 -19.74 32.57
N SER A 307 18.75 -18.65 32.04
CA SER A 307 18.39 -18.15 30.70
C SER A 307 18.74 -19.16 29.60
N GLY A 308 19.86 -19.88 29.75
CA GLY A 308 20.25 -21.00 28.89
C GLY A 308 19.32 -22.19 29.00
N LEU A 309 18.87 -22.54 30.20
CA LEU A 309 17.92 -23.63 30.44
C LEU A 309 16.55 -23.32 29.81
N ILE A 310 16.07 -22.08 29.93
CA ILE A 310 14.84 -21.64 29.28
C ILE A 310 15.00 -21.71 27.75
N LEU A 311 16.12 -21.23 27.21
CA LEU A 311 16.37 -21.32 25.77
C LEU A 311 16.40 -22.77 25.28
N ALA A 312 17.06 -23.67 26.02
CA ALA A 312 17.11 -25.10 25.70
C ALA A 312 15.72 -25.74 25.77
N GLY A 313 14.90 -25.38 26.76
CA GLY A 313 13.52 -25.83 26.87
C GLY A 313 12.65 -25.35 25.71
N VAL A 314 12.74 -24.06 25.34
CA VAL A 314 12.03 -23.50 24.19
C VAL A 314 12.45 -24.17 22.89
N ALA A 315 13.75 -24.38 22.68
CA ALA A 315 14.27 -25.06 21.51
C ALA A 315 13.82 -26.53 21.44
N ALA A 316 13.81 -27.24 22.58
CA ALA A 316 13.30 -28.60 22.65
C ALA A 316 11.80 -28.65 22.30
N ILE A 317 10.99 -27.75 22.85
CA ILE A 317 9.56 -27.66 22.52
C ILE A 317 9.37 -27.38 21.02
N ASP A 318 10.15 -26.46 20.43
CA ASP A 318 10.09 -26.16 19.00
C ASP A 318 10.41 -27.38 18.13
N LEU A 319 11.39 -28.21 18.53
CA LEU A 319 11.73 -29.46 17.83
C LEU A 319 10.61 -30.52 17.89
N PHE A 320 9.77 -30.51 18.94
CA PHE A 320 8.66 -31.46 19.09
C PHE A 320 7.32 -30.91 18.58
N THR A 321 7.25 -29.62 18.24
CA THR A 321 6.00 -28.95 17.86
C THR A 321 5.87 -28.91 16.33
N PRO A 322 4.67 -29.13 15.76
CA PRO A 322 4.45 -29.00 14.32
C PRO A 322 4.83 -27.60 13.79
N PRO A 323 5.34 -27.50 12.55
CA PRO A 323 5.88 -26.26 11.98
C PRO A 323 4.86 -25.12 11.84
N ASP A 324 3.57 -25.44 11.93
CA ASP A 324 2.46 -24.49 11.82
C ASP A 324 2.25 -23.64 13.09
N LEU A 325 2.86 -24.02 14.22
CA LEU A 325 2.79 -23.24 15.46
C LEU A 325 3.92 -22.20 15.51
N ALA A 326 3.58 -20.93 15.72
CA ALA A 326 4.55 -19.85 15.86
C ALA A 326 5.01 -19.72 17.32
N LEU A 327 6.13 -20.36 17.67
CA LEU A 327 6.75 -20.25 19.01
C LEU A 327 7.63 -19.01 19.19
N THR A 328 7.57 -18.06 18.26
CA THR A 328 8.34 -16.80 18.26
C THR A 328 8.33 -16.03 19.59
N PRO A 329 7.19 -15.86 20.28
CA PRO A 329 7.18 -15.10 21.54
C PRO A 329 8.02 -15.75 22.65
N PHE A 330 8.17 -17.06 22.63
CA PHE A 330 8.89 -17.80 23.68
C PHE A 330 10.41 -17.64 23.56
N TYR A 331 10.94 -17.44 22.35
CA TYR A 331 12.34 -17.14 22.11
C TYR A 331 12.76 -15.72 22.57
N LEU A 332 11.79 -14.82 22.81
CA LEU A 332 12.07 -13.49 23.36
C LEU A 332 12.38 -13.53 24.87
N ILE A 333 11.82 -14.51 25.58
CA ILE A 333 11.90 -14.64 27.04
C ILE A 333 13.35 -14.80 27.53
N PRO A 334 14.17 -15.77 27.03
CA PRO A 334 15.53 -15.94 27.52
C PRO A 334 16.42 -14.72 27.21
N CYS A 335 16.22 -14.05 26.07
CA CYS A 335 16.97 -12.86 25.68
C CYS A 335 16.61 -11.63 26.53
N GLY A 336 15.32 -11.37 26.75
CA GLY A 336 14.84 -10.27 27.59
C GLY A 336 15.25 -10.47 29.05
N MET A 337 15.16 -11.70 29.55
CA MET A 337 15.56 -12.05 30.91
C MET A 337 17.07 -11.94 31.12
N ALA A 338 17.88 -12.42 30.17
CA ALA A 338 19.33 -12.23 30.21
C ALA A 338 19.69 -10.72 30.22
N ALA A 339 19.06 -9.91 29.36
CA ALA A 339 19.30 -8.47 29.30
C ALA A 339 18.89 -7.72 30.58
N PHE A 340 17.78 -8.12 31.20
CA PHE A 340 17.24 -7.48 32.40
C PHE A 340 18.00 -7.86 33.67
N LEU A 341 18.41 -9.13 33.81
CA LEU A 341 19.04 -9.64 35.03
C LEU A 341 20.56 -9.45 35.06
N THR A 342 21.22 -9.44 33.90
CA THR A 342 22.69 -9.41 33.84
C THR A 342 23.21 -8.07 33.34
N ASN A 343 23.28 -7.87 32.01
CA ASN A 343 23.72 -6.66 31.30
C ASN A 343 23.36 -6.79 29.81
N ARG A 344 23.32 -5.66 29.08
CA ARG A 344 23.12 -5.64 27.60
C ARG A 344 24.00 -6.65 26.86
N ARG A 345 25.27 -6.73 27.23
CA ARG A 345 26.27 -7.57 26.55
C ARG A 345 25.89 -9.04 26.55
N TRP A 346 25.47 -9.57 27.69
CA TRP A 346 24.98 -10.94 27.82
C TRP A 346 23.63 -11.12 27.12
N GLY A 347 22.75 -10.12 27.15
CA GLY A 347 21.53 -10.10 26.35
C GLY A 347 21.83 -10.27 24.84
N THR A 348 22.79 -9.52 24.30
CA THR A 348 23.19 -9.62 22.88
C THR A 348 23.83 -10.97 22.56
N VAL A 349 24.66 -11.52 23.45
CA VAL A 349 25.20 -12.90 23.30
C VAL A 349 24.06 -13.92 23.22
N PHE A 350 23.07 -13.81 24.10
CA PHE A 350 21.88 -14.65 24.05
C PHE A 350 21.04 -14.43 22.79
N ALA A 351 20.92 -13.19 22.29
CA ALA A 351 20.24 -12.91 21.03
C ALA A 351 20.92 -13.60 19.84
N ILE A 352 22.26 -13.61 19.79
CA ILE A 352 23.03 -14.33 18.77
C ILE A 352 22.79 -15.84 18.90
N ILE A 353 22.96 -16.41 20.09
CA ILE A 353 22.79 -17.86 20.32
C ILE A 353 21.35 -18.29 19.97
N THR A 354 20.36 -17.54 20.44
CA THR A 354 18.93 -17.79 20.17
C THR A 354 18.64 -17.70 18.68
N THR A 355 19.23 -16.73 17.96
CA THR A 355 19.07 -16.62 16.50
C THR A 355 19.61 -17.85 15.78
N LEU A 356 20.78 -18.33 16.19
CA LEU A 356 21.40 -19.51 15.61
C LEU A 356 20.58 -20.77 15.89
N VAL A 357 20.15 -20.97 17.15
CA VAL A 357 19.33 -22.11 17.56
C VAL A 357 17.98 -22.12 16.85
N TRP A 358 17.28 -20.98 16.80
CA TRP A 358 16.00 -20.85 16.12
C TRP A 358 16.14 -21.07 14.59
N SER A 359 17.24 -20.59 14.01
CA SER A 359 17.48 -20.78 12.57
C SER A 359 17.89 -22.22 12.24
N ALA A 360 18.64 -22.89 13.12
CA ALA A 360 18.98 -24.29 12.98
C ALA A 360 17.75 -25.21 13.14
N ALA A 361 16.89 -24.97 14.12
CA ALA A 361 15.67 -25.74 14.34
C ALA A 361 14.76 -25.72 13.10
N ARG A 362 14.55 -24.52 12.50
CA ARG A 362 13.76 -24.37 11.28
C ARG A 362 14.47 -24.82 9.99
N MET A 363 15.78 -25.04 10.04
CA MET A 363 16.54 -25.57 8.90
C MET A 363 16.22 -27.05 8.65
N ALA A 364 15.95 -27.81 9.72
CA ALA A 364 15.63 -29.23 9.65
C ALA A 364 14.23 -29.52 9.09
N GLU A 365 13.28 -28.56 9.21
CA GLU A 365 11.86 -28.79 8.90
C GLU A 365 11.44 -28.31 7.51
N GLN A 366 12.14 -27.34 6.91
CA GLN A 366 11.72 -26.68 5.65
C GLN A 366 12.87 -26.60 4.63
N PRO A 367 13.24 -27.72 3.95
CA PRO A 367 14.38 -27.77 3.03
C PRO A 367 14.26 -26.80 1.84
N TYR A 368 13.03 -26.55 1.37
CA TYR A 368 12.76 -25.75 0.16
C TYR A 368 12.90 -24.23 0.36
N LEU A 369 12.68 -23.71 1.57
CA LEU A 369 12.86 -22.28 1.89
C LEU A 369 14.35 -21.91 2.07
N ASN A 370 15.20 -22.90 2.34
CA ASN A 370 16.62 -22.72 2.67
C ASN A 370 17.58 -23.01 1.51
N SER A 371 17.10 -23.48 0.35
CA SER A 371 17.94 -23.67 -0.85
C SER A 371 18.58 -22.37 -1.35
N HIS A 372 18.02 -21.21 -1.00
CA HIS A 372 18.58 -19.91 -1.34
C HIS A 372 19.26 -19.31 -0.11
N TYR A 373 20.59 -19.37 -0.06
CA TYR A 373 21.41 -18.80 1.01
C TYR A 373 21.06 -17.34 1.36
N GLY A 374 20.56 -16.56 0.38
CA GLY A 374 20.10 -15.19 0.59
C GLY A 374 18.85 -15.06 1.48
N LEU A 375 17.89 -15.98 1.37
CA LEU A 375 16.67 -15.99 2.20
C LEU A 375 16.97 -16.46 3.62
N LEU A 376 17.85 -17.45 3.78
CA LEU A 376 18.33 -17.90 5.08
C LEU A 376 19.05 -16.77 5.82
N LEU A 377 19.99 -16.09 5.15
CA LEU A 377 20.73 -14.97 5.72
C LEU A 377 19.79 -13.83 6.11
N TRP A 378 18.84 -13.48 5.24
CA TRP A 378 17.82 -12.46 5.53
C TRP A 378 16.98 -12.80 6.76
N ASN A 379 16.52 -14.05 6.88
CA ASN A 379 15.73 -14.50 8.03
C ASN A 379 16.55 -14.48 9.32
N CYS A 380 17.81 -14.93 9.29
CA CYS A 380 18.72 -14.83 10.43
C CYS A 380 18.92 -13.37 10.87
N VAL A 381 19.16 -12.47 9.91
CA VAL A 381 19.35 -11.04 10.17
C VAL A 381 18.09 -10.43 10.79
N MET A 382 16.91 -10.72 10.25
CA MET A 382 15.65 -10.20 10.80
C MET A 382 15.36 -10.70 12.21
N ARG A 383 15.63 -11.99 12.48
CA ARG A 383 15.49 -12.58 13.82
C ARG A 383 16.44 -11.95 14.81
N PHE A 384 17.70 -11.74 14.41
CA PHE A 384 18.68 -11.05 15.24
C PHE A 384 18.27 -9.61 15.56
N ILE A 385 17.83 -8.84 14.56
CA ILE A 385 17.36 -7.46 14.74
C ILE A 385 16.20 -7.41 15.75
N LEU A 386 15.23 -8.32 15.63
CA LEU A 386 14.10 -8.40 16.54
C LEU A 386 14.55 -8.70 17.98
N LEU A 387 15.42 -9.69 18.16
CA LEU A 387 15.91 -10.09 19.49
C LEU A 387 16.79 -9.00 20.13
N GLU A 388 17.67 -8.37 19.34
CA GLU A 388 18.51 -7.26 19.81
C GLU A 388 17.64 -6.06 20.19
N PHE A 389 16.58 -5.74 19.45
CA PHE A 389 15.64 -4.69 19.83
C PHE A 389 15.03 -4.93 21.22
N VAL A 390 14.63 -6.18 21.51
CA VAL A 390 14.10 -6.57 22.84
C VAL A 390 15.18 -6.44 23.91
N VAL A 391 16.40 -6.91 23.65
CA VAL A 391 17.54 -6.76 24.58
C VAL A 391 17.79 -5.30 24.94
N LEU A 392 17.78 -4.40 23.95
CA LEU A 392 17.97 -2.96 24.15
C LEU A 392 16.86 -2.36 25.00
N LEU A 393 15.61 -2.75 24.73
CA LEU A 393 14.45 -2.26 25.47
C LEU A 393 14.52 -2.67 26.95
N PHE A 394 14.74 -3.95 27.23
CA PHE A 394 14.82 -4.46 28.60
C PHE A 394 16.02 -3.90 29.37
N ASN A 395 17.17 -3.78 28.72
CA ASN A 395 18.33 -3.15 29.34
C ASN A 395 18.06 -1.68 29.67
N ARG A 396 17.31 -0.95 28.82
CA ARG A 396 16.93 0.44 29.09
C ARG A 396 15.99 0.55 30.29
N ILE A 397 14.97 -0.29 30.36
CA ILE A 397 14.04 -0.35 31.49
C ILE A 397 14.80 -0.61 32.80
N ARG A 398 15.74 -1.56 32.78
CA ARG A 398 16.57 -1.86 33.96
C ARG A 398 17.38 -0.65 34.43
N LEU A 399 18.00 0.09 33.50
CA LEU A 399 18.77 1.29 33.84
C LEU A 399 17.90 2.38 34.45
N GLU A 400 16.66 2.54 33.96
CA GLU A 400 15.72 3.52 34.49
C GLU A 400 15.23 3.16 35.90
N ILE A 401 14.92 1.89 36.14
CA ILE A 401 14.58 1.40 37.49
C ILE A 401 15.76 1.67 38.45
N ALA A 402 16.99 1.39 38.01
CA ALA A 402 18.18 1.62 38.81
C ALA A 402 18.48 3.12 39.06
N SER A 403 18.10 4.03 38.15
CA SER A 403 18.21 5.47 38.38
C SER A 403 17.16 5.98 39.37
N LEU A 404 15.92 5.48 39.29
CA LEU A 404 14.84 5.87 40.20
C LEU A 404 15.13 5.46 41.65
N ASP A 405 15.71 4.28 41.84
CA ASP A 405 16.09 3.77 43.17
C ASP A 405 17.21 4.62 43.81
N LYS A 406 18.19 5.07 43.00
CA LYS A 406 19.26 5.97 43.47
C LYS A 406 18.75 7.34 43.89
N ASP A 407 17.79 7.90 43.16
CA ASP A 407 17.22 9.21 43.47
C ASP A 407 16.29 9.14 44.70
N GLY A 408 15.56 8.04 44.87
CA GLY A 408 14.76 7.77 46.08
C GLY A 408 15.59 7.52 47.34
N PHE A 409 16.81 7.01 47.20
CA PHE A 409 17.74 6.85 48.33
C PHE A 409 18.37 8.19 48.75
N ARG A 410 18.65 9.08 47.80
CA ARG A 410 19.22 10.43 48.06
C ARG A 410 18.24 11.39 48.75
N SER A 411 16.93 11.22 48.56
CA SER A 411 15.92 12.04 49.22
C SER A 411 15.60 11.62 50.66
N ASN A 412 16.02 10.42 51.08
CA ASN A 412 15.72 9.85 52.40
C ASN A 412 16.90 9.89 53.40
N THR A 413 18.05 10.45 53.03
CA THR A 413 19.14 10.74 53.97
C THR A 413 18.97 12.15 54.55
N PRO A 414 18.55 12.31 55.83
CA PRO A 414 18.57 13.61 56.47
C PRO A 414 20.02 14.07 56.68
N SER A 415 20.28 15.33 56.36
CA SER A 415 21.56 16.03 56.49
C SER A 415 22.04 16.15 57.93
#